data_AF-A0A7C5MCM3-F1
#
_entry.id   AF-A0A7C5MCM3-F1
#
_cell.length_a   1.000
_cell.length_b   1.000
_cell.length_c   1.000
_cell.angle_alpha   90.00
_cell.angle_beta   90.00
_cell.angle_gamma   90.00
#
_symmetry.space_group_name_H-M   'P 1'
#
loop_
_entity.id
_entity.type
_entity.pdbx_description
1 polymer ?
#
loop_
_entity_poly.entity_id
_entity_poly.type
_entity_poly.pdbx_seq_one_letter_code
_entity_poly.pdbx_strand_id
1 'polypeptide(L)'
;MNFFDKVIEEIKNLKRRFLLETSFPVWFQGQLYKNLNSSYNGVNEFRKALINFIPNIKLTIASKKSAISKGREVFYGLLKLWLKNPTHQVVPCEAAKIRFFLDPYGNVYPCTIFNFIIGNLKEYDFDFKKLFKSSMRNKARELIEHEKCPICCNTCETIPSMMAHPLHTLLSWIKSRRKEN
;
A
#
# COMPACT_ATOMS: atom_id res chain seq x y z
N MET A 1 27.87 6.94 -9.04
CA MET A 1 26.65 7.01 -8.20
C MET A 1 25.48 7.35 -9.10
N ASN A 2 24.47 6.48 -9.19
CA ASN A 2 23.31 6.72 -10.07
C ASN A 2 22.36 7.76 -9.44
N PHE A 3 21.34 8.22 -10.18
CA PHE A 3 20.40 9.23 -9.68
C PHE A 3 19.62 8.76 -8.44
N PHE A 4 19.22 7.48 -8.39
CA PHE A 4 18.52 6.91 -7.23
C PHE A 4 19.37 6.93 -5.96
N ASP A 5 20.66 6.63 -6.06
CA ASP A 5 21.60 6.69 -4.94
C ASP A 5 21.69 8.11 -4.37
N LYS A 6 21.75 9.14 -5.24
CA LYS A 6 21.74 10.55 -4.84
C LYS A 6 20.47 10.92 -4.07
N VAL A 7 19.31 10.48 -4.55
CA VAL A 7 18.01 10.73 -3.88
C VAL A 7 17.98 10.06 -2.50
N ILE A 8 18.46 8.83 -2.38
CA ILE A 8 18.51 8.13 -1.08
C ILE A 8 19.46 8.82 -0.10
N GLU A 9 20.63 9.26 -0.57
CA GLU A 9 21.57 10.01 0.26
C GLU A 9 20.96 11.31 0.78
N GLU A 10 20.26 12.05 -0.08
CA GLU A 10 19.59 13.28 0.33
C GLU A 10 18.46 13.00 1.34
N ILE A 11 17.68 11.95 1.13
CA ILE A 11 16.66 11.52 2.09
C ILE A 11 17.29 11.16 3.45
N LYS A 12 18.45 10.50 3.47
CA LYS A 12 19.20 10.23 4.71
C LYS A 12 19.68 11.51 5.38
N ASN A 13 20.12 12.50 4.61
CA ASN A 13 20.53 13.80 5.12
C ASN A 13 19.35 14.54 5.78
N LEU A 14 18.22 14.63 5.07
CA LEU A 14 17.00 15.25 5.59
C LEU A 14 16.47 14.53 6.84
N LYS A 15 16.47 13.19 6.83
CA LYS A 15 16.10 12.37 8.00
C LYS A 15 16.94 12.74 9.22
N ARG A 16 18.26 12.84 9.08
CA ARG A 16 19.15 13.20 10.20
C ARG A 16 18.94 14.63 10.65
N ARG A 17 18.83 15.57 9.71
CA ARG A 17 18.70 17.00 9.99
C ARG A 17 17.39 17.37 10.69
N PHE A 18 16.29 16.72 10.29
CA PHE A 18 14.93 17.07 10.74
C PHE A 18 14.25 15.96 11.56
N LEU A 19 14.99 14.91 11.91
CA LEU A 19 14.48 13.75 12.68
C LEU A 19 13.20 13.13 12.07
N LEU A 20 13.16 13.02 10.74
CA LEU A 20 11.98 12.56 10.00
C LEU A 20 11.87 11.04 9.95
N GLU A 21 10.63 10.53 9.93
CA GLU A 21 10.34 9.13 9.62
C GLU A 21 10.15 8.93 8.10
N THR A 22 11.06 8.21 7.45
CA THR A 22 11.05 8.02 5.99
C THR A 22 10.17 6.86 5.54
N SER A 23 9.34 7.07 4.51
CA SER A 23 8.62 6.03 3.79
C SER A 23 8.67 6.28 2.29
N PHE A 24 8.76 5.21 1.53
CA PHE A 24 8.72 5.17 0.08
C PHE A 24 7.45 4.47 -0.36
N PRO A 25 6.35 5.20 -0.62
CA PRO A 25 5.15 4.59 -1.15
C PRO A 25 5.37 4.19 -2.61
N VAL A 26 4.76 3.07 -3.02
CA VAL A 26 4.87 2.55 -4.38
C VAL A 26 3.47 2.29 -4.91
N TRP A 27 3.18 2.88 -6.07
CA TRP A 27 1.94 2.69 -6.82
C TRP A 27 2.25 2.54 -8.30
N PHE A 28 1.59 1.58 -8.94
CA PHE A 28 1.74 1.35 -10.38
C PHE A 28 0.54 1.94 -11.13
N GLN A 29 -0.65 1.59 -10.68
CA GLN A 29 -1.92 2.03 -11.24
C GLN A 29 -2.91 2.29 -10.11
N GLY A 30 -3.87 3.17 -10.35
CA GLY A 30 -4.93 3.43 -9.40
C GLY A 30 -5.91 4.49 -9.87
N GLN A 31 -7.12 4.43 -9.34
CA GLN A 31 -8.18 5.41 -9.54
C GLN A 31 -7.68 6.85 -9.29
N LEU A 32 -6.90 7.06 -8.23
CA LEU A 32 -6.37 8.38 -7.87
C LEU A 32 -5.55 9.02 -9.00
N TYR A 33 -4.79 8.22 -9.75
CA TYR A 33 -3.94 8.69 -10.84
C TYR A 33 -4.64 8.69 -12.20
N LYS A 34 -5.90 8.22 -12.26
CA LYS A 34 -6.68 8.09 -13.49
C LYS A 34 -5.96 7.30 -14.60
N ASN A 35 -5.12 6.33 -14.22
CA ASN A 35 -4.23 5.60 -15.13
C ASN A 35 -4.54 4.10 -15.23
N LEU A 36 -5.75 3.68 -14.85
CA LEU A 36 -6.15 2.25 -14.84
C LEU A 36 -6.15 1.61 -16.23
N ASN A 37 -6.34 2.40 -17.28
CA ASN A 37 -6.32 1.93 -18.68
C ASN A 37 -4.95 2.10 -19.34
N SER A 38 -3.97 2.65 -18.63
CA SER A 38 -2.64 2.90 -19.18
C SER A 38 -1.80 1.62 -19.10
N SER A 39 -1.40 1.08 -20.25
CA SER A 39 -0.34 0.07 -20.31
C SER A 39 1.02 0.78 -20.17
N TYR A 40 1.72 0.52 -19.06
CA TYR A 40 3.11 0.96 -18.92
C TYR A 40 4.03 -0.16 -19.40
N ASN A 41 4.63 0.05 -20.58
CA ASN A 41 5.69 -0.82 -21.10
C ASN A 41 6.93 -0.59 -20.22
N GLY A 42 7.15 -1.48 -19.24
CA GLY A 42 8.24 -1.31 -18.25
C GLY A 42 7.90 -1.73 -16.82
N VAL A 43 6.65 -2.12 -16.52
CA VAL A 43 6.25 -2.46 -15.14
C VAL A 43 7.12 -3.60 -14.58
N ASN A 44 7.44 -4.59 -15.41
CA ASN A 44 8.20 -5.76 -14.97
C ASN A 44 9.67 -5.41 -14.69
N GLU A 45 10.28 -4.59 -15.54
CA GLU A 45 11.61 -4.03 -15.37
C GLU A 45 11.68 -3.20 -14.09
N PHE A 46 10.70 -2.31 -13.89
CA PHE A 46 10.58 -1.51 -12.67
C PHE A 46 10.42 -2.38 -11.43
N ARG A 47 9.58 -3.42 -11.47
CA ARG A 47 9.42 -4.37 -10.35
C ARG A 47 10.75 -5.04 -10.00
N LYS A 48 11.49 -5.53 -11.00
CA LYS A 48 12.82 -6.14 -10.79
C LYS A 48 13.80 -5.14 -10.17
N ALA A 49 13.86 -3.92 -10.69
CA ALA A 49 14.70 -2.85 -10.16
C ALA A 49 14.34 -2.52 -8.70
N LEU A 50 13.04 -2.38 -8.41
CA LEU A 50 12.56 -2.10 -7.06
C LEU A 50 12.86 -3.23 -6.08
N ILE A 51 12.71 -4.50 -6.48
CA ILE A 51 13.10 -5.66 -5.66
C ILE A 51 14.58 -5.58 -5.26
N ASN A 52 15.45 -5.25 -6.22
CA ASN A 52 16.89 -5.10 -5.98
C ASN A 52 17.20 -3.90 -5.07
N PHE A 53 16.34 -2.88 -5.07
CA PHE A 53 16.53 -1.65 -4.31
C PHE A 53 15.94 -1.68 -2.88
N ILE A 54 15.04 -2.62 -2.59
CA ILE A 54 14.42 -2.78 -1.26
C ILE A 54 15.44 -2.86 -0.10
N PRO A 55 16.60 -3.56 -0.23
CA PRO A 55 17.63 -3.53 0.82
C PRO A 55 18.10 -2.12 1.16
N ASN A 56 18.34 -1.26 0.17
CA ASN A 56 18.77 0.13 0.35
C ASN A 56 17.68 0.97 1.01
N ILE A 57 16.41 0.73 0.64
CA ILE A 57 15.25 1.34 1.30
C ILE A 57 15.21 0.93 2.78
N LYS A 58 15.31 -0.37 3.08
CA LYS A 58 15.30 -0.89 4.46
C LYS A 58 16.42 -0.27 5.30
N LEU A 59 17.64 -0.14 4.75
CA LEU A 59 18.76 0.52 5.44
C LEU A 59 18.50 2.00 5.73
N THR A 60 17.82 2.70 4.82
CA THR A 60 17.48 4.13 4.98
C THR A 60 16.41 4.34 6.04
N ILE A 61 15.45 3.43 6.12
CA ILE A 61 14.36 3.49 7.08
C ILE A 61 14.81 3.04 8.45
N ALA A 62 15.69 2.04 8.54
CA ALA A 62 16.15 1.47 9.79
C ALA A 62 16.56 2.55 10.80
N SER A 63 15.92 2.51 11.96
CA SER A 63 16.25 3.30 13.14
C SER A 63 16.14 2.35 14.33
N LYS A 64 17.26 2.12 15.05
CA LYS A 64 17.36 1.10 16.11
C LYS A 64 16.36 1.29 17.27
N LYS A 65 15.73 2.46 17.39
CA LYS A 65 14.85 2.82 18.52
C LYS A 65 13.38 3.07 18.14
N SER A 66 12.99 2.96 16.87
CA SER A 66 11.63 3.32 16.42
C SER A 66 10.80 2.08 16.05
N ALA A 67 9.75 1.81 16.82
CA ALA A 67 8.77 0.76 16.50
C ALA A 67 8.10 1.00 15.13
N ILE A 68 7.91 2.27 14.76
CA ILE A 68 7.37 2.68 13.46
C ILE A 68 8.34 2.28 12.35
N SER A 69 9.63 2.59 12.49
CA SER A 69 10.66 2.18 11.53
C SER A 69 10.72 0.65 11.40
N LYS A 70 10.53 -0.11 12.49
CA LYS A 70 10.47 -1.58 12.43
C LYS A 70 9.23 -2.08 11.68
N GLY A 71 8.05 -1.52 11.95
CA GLY A 71 6.83 -1.82 11.20
C GLY A 71 6.97 -1.53 9.70
N ARG A 72 7.67 -0.44 9.33
CA ARG A 72 8.00 -0.14 7.94
C ARG A 72 8.96 -1.17 7.33
N GLU A 73 9.99 -1.61 8.05
CA GLU A 73 10.87 -2.70 7.60
C GLU A 73 10.09 -3.98 7.28
N VAL A 74 9.11 -4.34 8.14
CA VAL A 74 8.18 -5.46 7.92
C VAL A 74 7.40 -5.25 6.62
N PHE A 75 6.79 -4.07 6.44
CA PHE A 75 6.07 -3.72 5.23
C PHE A 75 6.92 -3.90 3.97
N TYR A 76 8.18 -3.46 3.95
CA TYR A 76 9.05 -3.64 2.76
C TYR A 76 9.40 -5.13 2.51
N GLY A 77 9.40 -5.97 3.54
CA GLY A 77 9.48 -7.42 3.36
C GLY A 77 8.24 -7.99 2.66
N LEU A 78 7.05 -7.53 3.03
CA LEU A 78 5.79 -7.93 2.39
C LEU A 78 5.68 -7.37 0.97
N LEU A 79 6.07 -6.12 0.75
CA LEU A 79 6.14 -5.51 -0.57
C LEU A 79 7.03 -6.33 -1.50
N LYS A 80 8.19 -6.79 -1.03
CA LYS A 80 9.08 -7.68 -1.81
C LYS A 80 8.39 -8.98 -2.21
N LEU A 81 7.61 -9.59 -1.31
CA LEU A 81 6.82 -10.79 -1.63
C LEU A 81 5.76 -10.49 -2.70
N TRP A 82 5.05 -9.39 -2.56
CA TRP A 82 4.03 -8.96 -3.52
C TRP A 82 4.64 -8.65 -4.90
N LEU A 83 5.77 -7.93 -4.96
CA LEU A 83 6.46 -7.62 -6.22
C LEU A 83 6.91 -8.88 -6.97
N LYS A 84 7.23 -9.96 -6.24
CA LYS A 84 7.55 -11.27 -6.83
C LYS A 84 6.30 -12.02 -7.33
N ASN A 85 5.15 -11.81 -6.72
CA ASN A 85 3.88 -12.43 -7.12
C ASN A 85 2.69 -11.46 -6.93
N PRO A 86 2.47 -10.52 -7.86
CA PRO A 86 1.54 -9.41 -7.66
C PRO A 86 0.07 -9.80 -7.90
N THR A 87 -0.23 -11.07 -8.14
CA THR A 87 -1.58 -11.57 -8.44
C THR A 87 -2.42 -11.85 -7.20
N HIS A 88 -1.84 -11.75 -5.99
CA HIS A 88 -2.54 -12.00 -4.73
C HIS A 88 -2.07 -11.02 -3.65
N GLN A 89 -2.95 -10.74 -2.70
CA GLN A 89 -2.63 -9.99 -1.51
C GLN A 89 -1.69 -10.78 -0.60
N VAL A 90 -0.70 -10.10 -0.01
CA VAL A 90 0.25 -10.72 0.94
C VAL A 90 -0.31 -10.76 2.35
N VAL A 91 -1.27 -9.89 2.65
CA VAL A 91 -2.09 -9.84 3.87
C VAL A 91 -3.52 -9.50 3.45
N PRO A 92 -4.56 -10.04 4.11
CA PRO A 92 -5.94 -9.74 3.75
C PRO A 92 -6.20 -8.23 3.73
N CYS A 93 -6.77 -7.72 2.63
CA CYS A 93 -7.00 -6.30 2.46
C CYS A 93 -8.25 -5.86 3.25
N GLU A 94 -8.12 -4.79 4.02
CA GLU A 94 -9.20 -4.23 4.85
C GLU A 94 -9.84 -2.94 4.27
N ALA A 95 -9.62 -2.69 2.98
CA ALA A 95 -10.31 -1.62 2.24
C ALA A 95 -11.84 -1.84 2.27
N ALA A 96 -12.60 -0.74 2.37
CA ALA A 96 -14.04 -0.71 2.67
C ALA A 96 -14.49 -1.33 4.02
N LYS A 97 -13.54 -1.65 4.92
CA LYS A 97 -13.82 -2.03 6.32
C LYS A 97 -13.28 -1.00 7.29
N ILE A 98 -11.97 -0.77 7.26
CA ILE A 98 -11.27 0.13 8.19
C ILE A 98 -10.73 1.39 7.51
N ARG A 99 -10.79 1.44 6.17
CA ARG A 99 -10.35 2.59 5.37
C ARG A 99 -11.21 2.78 4.14
N PHE A 100 -11.24 4.05 3.71
CA PHE A 100 -12.00 4.56 2.58
C PHE A 100 -11.23 5.75 1.97
N PHE A 101 -11.48 6.03 0.71
CA PHE A 101 -11.02 7.25 0.04
C PHE A 101 -12.22 8.11 -0.33
N LEU A 102 -12.23 9.37 0.10
CA LEU A 102 -13.24 10.36 -0.27
C LEU A 102 -12.59 11.37 -1.22
N ASP A 103 -13.17 11.52 -2.41
CA ASP A 103 -12.70 12.51 -3.37
C ASP A 103 -13.33 13.90 -3.10
N PRO A 104 -12.80 14.99 -3.72
CA PRO A 104 -13.33 16.34 -3.55
C PRO A 104 -14.77 16.54 -4.05
N TYR A 105 -15.32 15.63 -4.85
CA TYR A 105 -16.68 15.71 -5.39
C TYR A 105 -17.72 15.05 -4.48
N GLY A 106 -17.24 14.34 -3.44
CA GLY A 106 -18.07 13.62 -2.48
C GLY A 106 -18.13 12.11 -2.74
N ASN A 107 -17.46 11.57 -3.77
CA ASN A 107 -17.51 10.14 -4.04
C ASN A 107 -16.63 9.38 -3.05
N VAL A 108 -17.19 8.33 -2.47
CA VAL A 108 -16.51 7.42 -1.55
C VAL A 108 -16.11 6.15 -2.29
N TYR A 109 -14.84 5.78 -2.16
CA TYR A 109 -14.21 4.60 -2.72
C TYR A 109 -13.70 3.69 -1.60
N PRO A 110 -13.51 2.39 -1.85
CA PRO A 110 -12.92 1.48 -0.86
C PRO A 110 -11.46 1.82 -0.53
N CYS A 111 -10.70 2.34 -1.51
CA CYS A 111 -9.31 2.77 -1.40
C CYS A 111 -8.93 3.67 -2.58
N THR A 112 -7.68 4.15 -2.63
CA THR A 112 -7.18 5.03 -3.72
C THR A 112 -6.92 4.30 -5.05
N ILE A 113 -6.98 2.97 -5.06
CA ILE A 113 -6.58 2.14 -6.21
C ILE A 113 -7.78 1.60 -6.96
N PHE A 114 -8.74 1.02 -6.24
CA PHE A 114 -9.88 0.35 -6.84
C PHE A 114 -10.95 1.37 -7.25
N ASN A 115 -11.15 1.53 -8.56
CA ASN A 115 -12.18 2.42 -9.12
C ASN A 115 -13.58 1.82 -9.00
N PHE A 116 -14.05 1.73 -7.76
CA PHE A 116 -15.38 1.27 -7.42
C PHE A 116 -16.03 2.29 -6.49
N ILE A 117 -17.02 3.03 -6.97
CA ILE A 117 -17.74 4.02 -6.15
C ILE A 117 -18.69 3.27 -5.22
N ILE A 118 -18.54 3.49 -3.93
CA ILE A 118 -19.44 3.00 -2.88
C ILE A 118 -20.70 3.87 -2.81
N GLY A 119 -20.56 5.17 -3.06
CA GLY A 119 -21.66 6.14 -3.12
C GLY A 119 -21.13 7.57 -3.10
N ASN A 120 -21.97 8.55 -3.40
CA ASN A 120 -21.64 9.96 -3.19
C ASN A 120 -22.20 10.44 -1.85
N LEU A 121 -21.33 10.93 -0.97
CA LEU A 121 -21.67 11.31 0.40
C LEU A 121 -22.76 12.41 0.48
N LYS A 122 -22.92 13.23 -0.57
CA LYS A 122 -24.00 14.24 -0.66
C LYS A 122 -25.39 13.60 -0.74
N GLU A 123 -25.49 12.42 -1.36
CA GLU A 123 -26.75 11.65 -1.47
C GLU A 123 -27.15 10.98 -0.15
N TYR A 124 -26.25 10.98 0.84
CA TYR A 124 -26.44 10.39 2.15
C TYR A 124 -26.52 11.47 3.25
N ASP A 125 -26.81 12.72 2.90
CA ASP A 125 -26.85 13.87 3.85
C ASP A 125 -25.55 14.04 4.64
N PHE A 126 -24.41 13.69 4.03
CA PHE A 126 -23.11 13.64 4.71
C PHE A 126 -23.00 12.64 5.88
N ASP A 127 -23.90 11.66 5.97
CA ASP A 127 -23.89 10.62 6.98
C ASP A 127 -23.13 9.36 6.50
N PHE A 128 -21.88 9.24 6.96
CA PHE A 128 -21.06 8.05 6.71
C PHE A 128 -21.65 6.76 7.27
N LYS A 129 -22.41 6.80 8.38
CA LYS A 129 -23.03 5.58 8.95
C LYS A 129 -24.09 5.04 8.01
N LYS A 130 -24.89 5.91 7.38
CA LYS A 130 -25.85 5.50 6.33
C LYS A 130 -25.11 4.92 5.13
N LEU A 131 -24.12 5.63 4.60
CA LEU A 131 -23.33 5.17 3.44
C LEU A 131 -22.63 3.84 3.71
N PHE A 132 -22.07 3.65 4.90
CA PHE A 132 -21.41 2.41 5.26
C PHE A 132 -22.39 1.24 5.49
N LYS A 133 -23.70 1.47 5.57
CA LYS A 133 -24.68 0.38 5.58
C LYS A 133 -25.17 0.02 4.17
N SER A 134 -24.69 0.71 3.13
CA SER A 134 -25.15 0.51 1.75
C SER A 134 -24.78 -0.87 1.20
N SER A 135 -25.63 -1.38 0.30
CA SER A 135 -25.38 -2.60 -0.47
C SER A 135 -24.13 -2.46 -1.33
N MET A 136 -23.85 -1.26 -1.85
CA MET A 136 -22.67 -0.97 -2.66
C MET A 136 -21.36 -1.13 -1.86
N ARG A 137 -21.32 -0.70 -0.59
CA ARG A 137 -20.17 -0.98 0.28
C ARG A 137 -19.99 -2.49 0.48
N ASN A 138 -21.07 -3.22 0.75
CA ASN A 138 -20.99 -4.67 0.95
C ASN A 138 -20.46 -5.37 -0.31
N LYS A 139 -20.90 -4.93 -1.50
CA LYS A 139 -20.38 -5.42 -2.78
C LYS A 139 -18.89 -5.09 -2.97
N ALA A 140 -18.45 -3.88 -2.61
CA ALA A 140 -17.03 -3.53 -2.66
C ALA A 140 -16.19 -4.46 -1.79
N ARG A 141 -16.66 -4.76 -0.56
CA ARG A 141 -15.99 -5.69 0.35
C ARG A 141 -15.90 -7.11 -0.22
N GLU A 142 -16.99 -7.62 -0.76
CA GLU A 142 -17.02 -8.95 -1.39
C GLU A 142 -16.02 -9.02 -2.56
N LEU A 143 -15.98 -8.00 -3.42
CA LEU A 143 -15.02 -7.95 -4.53
C LEU A 143 -13.58 -7.93 -4.03
N ILE A 144 -13.28 -7.18 -2.97
CA ILE A 144 -11.93 -7.10 -2.39
C ILE A 144 -11.52 -8.43 -1.73
N GLU A 145 -12.44 -9.06 -0.97
CA GLU A 145 -12.21 -10.35 -0.32
C GLU A 145 -11.96 -11.47 -1.33
N HIS A 146 -12.61 -11.42 -2.49
CA HIS A 146 -12.39 -12.35 -3.61
C HIS A 146 -11.28 -11.88 -4.57
N GLU A 147 -10.49 -10.87 -4.19
CA GLU A 147 -9.39 -10.31 -4.98
C GLU A 147 -9.78 -9.82 -6.38
N LYS A 148 -11.06 -9.50 -6.60
CA LYS A 148 -11.61 -8.89 -7.82
C LYS A 148 -11.40 -7.37 -7.85
N CYS A 149 -10.20 -6.93 -7.49
CA CYS A 149 -9.73 -5.55 -7.57
C CYS A 149 -8.36 -5.53 -8.26
N PRO A 150 -7.73 -4.37 -8.56
CA PRO A 150 -6.42 -4.35 -9.21
C PRO A 150 -5.27 -5.03 -8.44
N ILE A 151 -5.48 -5.36 -7.15
CA ILE A 151 -4.50 -5.92 -6.21
C ILE A 151 -3.27 -5.02 -6.04
N CYS A 152 -3.02 -4.56 -4.83
CA CYS A 152 -1.89 -3.66 -4.56
C CYS A 152 -1.27 -3.93 -3.20
N CYS A 153 0.00 -3.54 -3.04
CA CYS A 153 0.71 -3.62 -1.76
C CYS A 153 1.30 -2.24 -1.40
N ASN A 154 0.45 -1.21 -1.39
CA ASN A 154 0.89 0.14 -1.06
C ASN A 154 0.84 0.39 0.46
N THR A 155 1.60 1.37 0.93
CA THR A 155 1.70 1.70 2.35
C THR A 155 0.35 2.06 2.99
N CYS A 156 -0.53 2.74 2.26
CA CYS A 156 -1.80 3.24 2.79
C CYS A 156 -2.82 2.13 3.06
N GLU A 157 -2.73 1.01 2.33
CA GLU A 157 -3.64 -0.14 2.48
C GLU A 157 -3.00 -1.30 3.25
N THR A 158 -1.73 -1.60 2.96
CA THR A 158 -1.06 -2.76 3.56
C THR A 158 -0.72 -2.53 5.03
N ILE A 159 -0.26 -1.36 5.45
CA ILE A 159 0.10 -1.12 6.86
C ILE A 159 -1.12 -1.26 7.80
N PRO A 160 -2.29 -0.66 7.51
CA PRO A 160 -3.49 -0.88 8.30
C PRO A 160 -3.94 -2.35 8.28
N SER A 161 -3.87 -3.00 7.12
CA SER A 161 -4.18 -4.43 7.00
C SER A 161 -3.22 -5.29 7.84
N MET A 162 -1.95 -4.89 7.94
CA MET A 162 -0.98 -5.55 8.81
C MET A 162 -1.36 -5.43 10.30
N MET A 163 -1.85 -4.25 10.70
CA MET A 163 -2.31 -4.00 12.05
C MET A 163 -3.59 -4.76 12.38
N ALA A 164 -4.50 -4.89 11.42
CA ALA A 164 -5.74 -5.68 11.57
C ALA A 164 -5.47 -7.19 11.59
N HIS A 165 -4.43 -7.65 10.90
CA HIS A 165 -4.05 -9.06 10.77
C HIS A 165 -2.62 -9.33 11.26
N PRO A 166 -2.32 -9.17 12.57
CA PRO A 166 -0.95 -9.25 13.08
C PRO A 166 -0.33 -10.64 12.95
N LEU A 167 -1.11 -11.70 13.15
CA LEU A 167 -0.63 -13.09 12.99
C LEU A 167 -0.28 -13.40 11.54
N HIS A 168 -1.16 -13.03 10.60
CA HIS A 168 -0.91 -13.23 9.17
C HIS A 168 0.32 -12.42 8.72
N THR A 169 0.46 -11.19 9.22
CA THR A 169 1.62 -10.32 8.97
C THR A 169 2.91 -10.96 9.43
N LEU A 170 2.93 -11.52 10.65
CA LEU A 170 4.10 -12.18 11.20
C LEU A 170 4.53 -13.38 10.35
N LEU A 171 3.58 -14.24 9.95
CA LEU A 171 3.85 -15.41 9.11
C LEU A 171 4.38 -15.00 7.72
N SER A 172 3.74 -14.03 7.07
CA SER A 172 4.20 -13.50 5.77
C SER A 172 5.58 -12.84 5.89
N TRP A 173 5.87 -12.15 6.99
CA TRP A 173 7.19 -11.55 7.23
C TRP A 173 8.29 -12.60 7.43
N ILE A 174 8.04 -13.66 8.20
CA ILE A 174 8.98 -14.79 8.36
C ILE A 174 9.26 -15.43 6.99
N LYS A 175 8.22 -15.65 6.18
CA LYS A 175 8.36 -16.16 4.79
C LYS A 175 9.20 -15.22 3.92
N SER A 176 9.06 -13.90 4.10
CA SER A 176 9.86 -12.91 3.35
C SER A 176 11.35 -13.03 3.64
N ARG A 177 11.73 -13.34 4.88
CA ARG A 177 13.12 -13.52 5.32
C ARG A 177 13.71 -14.86 4.90
N ARG A 178 12.93 -15.95 4.90
CA ARG A 178 13.41 -17.27 4.44
C ARG A 178 13.78 -17.31 2.96
N LYS A 179 13.20 -16.43 2.13
CA LYS A 179 13.56 -16.28 0.71
C LYS A 179 14.69 -15.26 0.46
N GLU A 180 15.38 -14.82 1.51
CA GLU A 180 16.58 -13.96 1.44
C GLU A 180 17.89 -14.76 1.63
N ASN A 181 17.79 -15.99 2.17
CA ASN A 181 18.86 -17.00 2.22
C ASN A 181 18.64 -18.04 1.11
#